data_AF-A0A966YEZ9-F1
#
_entry.id   AF-A0A966YEZ9-F1
#
_cell.length_a   1.000
_cell.length_b   1.000
_cell.length_c   1.000
_cell.angle_alpha   90.00
_cell.angle_beta   90.00
_cell.angle_gamma   90.00
#
_symmetry.space_group_name_H-M   'P 1'
#
loop_
_entity.id
_entity.type
_entity.pdbx_description
1 polymer ?
#
loop_
_entity_poly.entity_id
_entity_poly.type
_entity_poly.pdbx_seq_one_letter_code
_entity_poly.pdbx_strand_id
1 'polypeptide(L)'
;MTVPRAGANAQQTTRQELPAYNRWLYGWFMWYVRGYLRRHFHAVRLLKAGDAAHTPDLRDQPVLIYTNHPGWWDPLIFLAVAQRLFPDRLNYGPIDAAALGKYSFLESIGFLGIE
;
A
#
# COMPACT_ATOMS: atom_id res chain seq x y z
N MET A 1 -12.50 -25.82 -34.54
CA MET A 1 -13.50 -25.16 -33.68
C MET A 1 -12.84 -23.90 -33.15
N THR A 2 -13.13 -22.76 -33.79
CA THR A 2 -12.38 -21.51 -33.66
C THR A 2 -13.20 -20.58 -32.78
N VAL A 3 -12.73 -20.30 -31.56
CA VAL A 3 -13.40 -19.36 -30.65
C VAL A 3 -13.14 -17.94 -31.17
N PRO A 4 -14.19 -17.15 -31.47
CA PRO A 4 -14.01 -15.79 -31.97
C PRO A 4 -13.43 -14.90 -30.86
N ARG A 5 -12.42 -14.11 -31.21
CA ARG A 5 -11.86 -13.04 -30.37
C ARG A 5 -12.93 -12.00 -30.09
N ALA A 6 -13.33 -11.91 -28.82
CA ALA A 6 -14.17 -10.83 -28.33
C ALA A 6 -13.50 -9.47 -28.62
N GLY A 7 -14.31 -8.57 -29.17
CA GLY A 7 -13.91 -7.28 -29.66
C GLY A 7 -13.32 -6.37 -28.59
N ALA A 8 -12.50 -5.45 -29.09
CA ALA A 8 -12.00 -4.28 -28.41
C ALA A 8 -13.06 -3.61 -27.52
N ASN A 9 -12.77 -3.58 -26.22
CA ASN A 9 -13.16 -2.48 -25.36
C ASN A 9 -11.90 -2.04 -24.62
N ALA A 10 -11.09 -1.23 -25.32
CA ALA A 10 -10.09 -0.40 -24.68
C ALA A 10 -10.85 0.59 -23.80
N GLN A 11 -11.16 0.17 -22.58
CA GLN A 11 -11.66 1.04 -21.54
C GLN A 11 -10.60 2.12 -21.35
N GLN A 12 -10.95 3.33 -21.79
CA GLN A 12 -10.21 4.55 -21.53
C GLN A 12 -10.03 4.65 -20.03
N THR A 13 -8.86 4.23 -19.55
CA THR A 13 -8.46 4.34 -18.16
C THR A 13 -8.19 5.82 -17.96
N THR A 14 -9.21 6.57 -17.53
CA THR A 14 -9.05 7.93 -17.05
C THR A 14 -7.93 7.88 -16.02
N ARG A 15 -6.80 8.54 -16.31
CA ARG A 15 -5.67 8.64 -15.39
C ARG A 15 -6.15 9.49 -14.22
N GLN A 16 -6.84 8.87 -13.26
CA GLN A 16 -7.24 9.52 -12.03
C GLN A 16 -5.96 10.03 -11.37
N GLU A 17 -5.85 11.35 -11.22
CA GLU A 17 -4.73 11.95 -10.52
C GLU A 17 -4.74 11.44 -9.10
N LEU A 18 -3.58 10.94 -8.67
CA LEU A 18 -3.41 10.43 -7.31
C LEU A 18 -3.62 11.59 -6.32
N PRO A 19 -4.29 11.35 -5.18
CA PRO A 19 -4.53 12.39 -4.20
C PRO A 19 -3.21 12.99 -3.71
N ALA A 20 -3.26 14.25 -3.31
CA ALA A 20 -2.08 14.99 -2.87
C ALA A 20 -1.35 14.24 -1.73
N TYR A 21 -0.04 14.04 -1.90
CA TYR A 21 0.77 13.23 -0.99
C TYR A 21 1.84 14.07 -0.30
N ASN A 22 1.66 14.31 1.00
CA ASN A 22 2.60 15.04 1.82
C ASN A 22 3.71 14.12 2.34
N ARG A 23 4.85 14.11 1.62
CA ARG A 23 6.02 13.28 1.95
C ARG A 23 6.63 13.58 3.33
N TRP A 24 6.57 14.84 3.78
CA TRP A 24 7.10 15.23 5.09
C TRP A 24 6.27 14.67 6.22
N LEU A 25 4.95 14.85 6.15
CA LEU A 25 4.03 14.31 7.13
C LEU A 25 4.04 12.78 7.13
N TYR A 26 4.14 12.16 5.96
CA TYR A 26 4.33 10.71 5.83
C TYR A 26 5.63 10.26 6.52
N GLY A 27 6.74 10.97 6.31
CA GLY A 27 8.01 10.67 6.97
C GLY A 27 7.93 10.73 8.49
N TRP A 28 7.29 11.77 9.05
CA TRP A 28 7.04 11.88 10.48
C TRP A 28 6.13 10.75 11.00
N PHE A 29 5.06 10.45 10.28
CA PHE A 29 4.15 9.37 10.63
C PHE A 29 4.88 8.03 10.65
N MET A 30 5.72 7.75 9.66
CA MET A 30 6.50 6.53 9.61
C MET A 30 7.57 6.45 10.71
N TRP A 31 8.14 7.58 11.15
CA TRP A 31 8.99 7.62 12.33
C TRP A 31 8.22 7.18 13.59
N TYR A 32 6.99 7.69 13.77
CA TYR A 32 6.09 7.27 14.84
C TYR A 32 5.77 5.77 14.73
N VAL A 33 5.34 5.28 13.55
CA VAL A 33 5.00 3.87 13.31
C VAL A 33 6.17 2.96 13.65
N ARG A 34 7.40 3.33 13.29
CA ARG A 34 8.60 2.56 13.62
C ARG A 34 8.80 2.44 15.14
N GLY A 35 8.61 3.52 15.88
CA GLY A 35 8.68 3.50 17.35
C GLY A 35 7.59 2.64 17.96
N TYR A 36 6.37 2.77 17.43
CA TYR A 36 5.19 2.03 17.88
C TYR A 36 5.35 0.51 17.64
N LEU A 37 5.77 0.10 16.44
CA LEU A 37 6.05 -1.30 16.12
C LEU A 37 7.13 -1.90 17.01
N ARG A 38 8.22 -1.17 17.29
CA ARG A 38 9.28 -1.65 18.19
C ARG A 38 8.81 -1.87 19.63
N ARG A 39 7.78 -1.15 20.07
CA ARG A 39 7.20 -1.29 21.41
C ARG A 39 6.27 -2.51 21.52
N HIS A 40 5.60 -2.86 20.43
CA HIS A 40 4.56 -3.90 20.42
C HIS A 40 5.01 -5.23 19.80
N PHE A 41 6.06 -5.24 18.98
CA PHE A 41 6.59 -6.44 18.34
C PHE A 41 8.03 -6.69 18.77
N HIS A 42 8.35 -7.94 19.08
CA HIS A 42 9.72 -8.35 19.32
C HIS A 42 10.55 -8.33 18.01
N ALA A 43 9.97 -8.83 16.92
CA ALA A 43 10.59 -8.79 15.59
C ALA A 43 9.52 -8.92 14.49
N VAL A 44 9.76 -8.25 13.36
CA VAL A 44 9.06 -8.49 12.09
C VAL A 44 10.06 -9.12 11.13
N ARG A 45 9.76 -10.31 10.61
CA ARG A 45 10.65 -11.05 9.72
C ARG A 45 9.98 -11.19 8.36
N LEU A 46 10.68 -10.72 7.34
CA LEU A 46 10.27 -10.96 5.97
C LEU A 46 11.04 -12.17 5.44
N LEU A 47 10.30 -13.18 5.00
CA LEU A 47 10.92 -14.30 4.30
C LEU A 47 11.47 -13.78 2.98
N LYS A 48 12.76 -14.01 2.72
CA LYS A 48 13.33 -13.73 1.41
C LYS A 48 12.59 -14.63 0.41
N ALA A 49 11.98 -14.04 -0.62
CA ALA A 49 11.53 -14.82 -1.76
C ALA A 49 12.69 -15.71 -2.22
N GLY A 50 12.43 -16.98 -2.54
CA GLY A 50 13.45 -17.96 -2.90
C GLY A 50 14.21 -17.57 -4.17
N ASP A 51 14.13 -18.38 -5.22
CA ASP A 51 14.76 -18.00 -6.49
C ASP A 51 14.22 -16.67 -7.00
N ALA A 52 15.12 -15.79 -7.46
CA ALA A 52 14.81 -14.49 -8.04
C ALA A 52 13.78 -14.57 -9.18
N ALA A 53 13.63 -15.75 -9.80
CA ALA A 53 12.61 -16.07 -10.78
C ALA A 53 11.15 -15.87 -10.29
N HIS A 54 10.90 -15.92 -8.98
CA HIS A 54 9.56 -15.75 -8.40
C HIS A 54 9.31 -14.34 -7.86
N THR A 55 10.30 -13.43 -7.93
CA THR A 55 10.08 -12.03 -7.56
C THR A 55 9.60 -11.28 -8.80
N PRO A 56 8.35 -10.81 -8.86
CA PRO A 56 7.87 -10.06 -10.02
C PRO A 56 8.68 -8.78 -10.19
N ASP A 57 9.07 -8.47 -11.42
CA ASP A 57 9.69 -7.21 -11.78
C ASP A 57 8.61 -6.10 -11.77
N LEU A 58 8.52 -5.39 -10.64
CA LEU A 58 7.44 -4.43 -10.39
C LEU A 58 7.57 -3.11 -11.18
N ARG A 59 8.75 -2.81 -11.76
CA ARG A 59 9.08 -1.57 -12.51
C ARG A 59 8.39 -0.32 -11.95
N ASP A 60 7.56 0.34 -12.74
CA ASP A 60 6.69 1.46 -12.37
C ASP A 60 5.20 1.05 -12.30
N GLN A 61 4.91 -0.25 -12.27
CA GLN A 61 3.53 -0.73 -12.22
C GLN A 61 2.93 -0.51 -10.83
N PRO A 62 1.65 -0.12 -10.74
CA PRO A 62 0.91 -0.12 -9.47
C PRO A 62 0.87 -1.52 -8.86
N VAL A 63 1.01 -1.61 -7.54
CA VAL A 63 1.05 -2.88 -6.82
C VAL A 63 -0.03 -2.87 -5.74
N LEU A 64 -0.88 -3.90 -5.74
CA LEU A 64 -1.84 -4.15 -4.68
C LEU A 64 -1.33 -5.30 -3.81
N ILE A 65 -1.12 -5.02 -2.52
CA ILE A 65 -0.78 -6.02 -1.52
C ILE A 65 -2.05 -6.34 -0.74
N TYR A 66 -2.38 -7.62 -0.64
CA TYR A 66 -3.48 -8.09 0.19
C TYR A 66 -3.01 -9.28 1.04
N THR A 67 -3.68 -9.48 2.17
CA THR A 67 -3.45 -10.62 3.07
C THR A 67 -4.74 -11.38 3.26
N ASN A 68 -4.64 -12.69 3.50
CA ASN A 68 -5.80 -13.53 3.79
C ASN A 68 -6.43 -13.17 5.14
N HIS A 69 -5.64 -12.75 6.12
CA HIS A 69 -6.13 -12.49 7.48
C HIS A 69 -5.76 -11.09 7.96
N PRO A 70 -6.47 -10.03 7.50
CA PRO A 70 -6.20 -8.67 7.90
C PRO A 70 -6.50 -8.46 9.40
N GLY A 71 -5.43 -8.23 10.18
CA GLY A 71 -5.50 -7.76 11.56
C GLY A 71 -5.40 -6.24 11.66
N TRP A 72 -5.72 -5.69 12.83
CA TRP A 72 -5.66 -4.24 13.07
C TRP A 72 -4.24 -3.65 12.97
N TRP A 73 -3.20 -4.46 13.15
CA TRP A 73 -1.80 -4.05 12.99
C TRP A 73 -1.34 -4.02 11.53
N ASP A 74 -2.03 -4.71 10.64
CA ASP A 74 -1.55 -5.02 9.30
C ASP A 74 -1.31 -3.78 8.44
N PRO A 75 -2.15 -2.73 8.47
CA PRO A 75 -1.86 -1.50 7.75
C PRO A 75 -0.51 -0.88 8.14
N LEU A 76 -0.16 -0.91 9.43
CA LEU A 76 1.11 -0.38 9.92
C LEU A 76 2.29 -1.26 9.51
N ILE A 77 2.10 -2.59 9.52
CA ILE A 77 3.12 -3.54 9.06
C ILE A 77 3.36 -3.36 7.55
N PHE A 78 2.30 -3.26 6.74
CA PHE A 78 2.42 -3.06 5.30
C PHE A 78 3.12 -1.75 4.97
N LEU A 79 2.76 -0.66 5.63
CA LEU A 79 3.45 0.62 5.45
C LEU A 79 4.94 0.53 5.83
N ALA A 80 5.26 -0.12 6.95
CA ALA A 80 6.65 -0.28 7.39
C ALA A 80 7.48 -1.15 6.44
N VAL A 81 6.91 -2.25 5.95
CA VAL A 81 7.56 -3.13 4.97
C VAL A 81 7.72 -2.41 3.63
N ALA A 82 6.68 -1.73 3.15
CA ALA A 82 6.73 -1.01 1.88
C ALA A 82 7.73 0.15 1.92
N GLN A 83 7.76 0.94 3.01
CA GLN A 83 8.77 1.98 3.18
C GLN A 83 10.21 1.40 3.20
N ARG A 84 10.39 0.21 3.77
CA ARG A 84 11.71 -0.42 3.90
C ARG A 84 12.22 -1.05 2.60
N LEU A 85 11.34 -1.60 1.78
CA LEU A 85 11.66 -2.32 0.55
C LEU A 85 11.54 -1.44 -0.70
N PHE A 86 10.60 -0.49 -0.69
CA PHE A 86 10.24 0.35 -1.82
C PHE A 86 10.11 1.83 -1.41
N PRO A 87 11.18 2.45 -0.89
CA PRO A 87 11.14 3.82 -0.36
C PRO A 87 10.72 4.88 -1.40
N ASP A 88 10.94 4.61 -2.68
CA ASP A 88 10.62 5.53 -3.77
C ASP A 88 9.14 5.46 -4.18
N ARG A 89 8.39 4.47 -3.68
CA ARG A 89 6.98 4.28 -4.01
C ARG A 89 6.07 5.00 -3.01
N LEU A 90 5.01 5.60 -3.56
CA LEU A 90 3.91 6.13 -2.76
C LEU A 90 3.04 4.97 -2.29
N ASN A 91 2.75 4.95 -0.99
CA ASN A 91 1.93 3.92 -0.38
C ASN A 91 0.54 4.45 -0.10
N TYR A 92 -0.47 3.71 -0.55
CA TYR A 92 -1.87 4.00 -0.27
C TYR A 92 -2.49 2.83 0.47
N GLY A 93 -3.37 3.12 1.42
CA GLY A 93 -4.00 2.10 2.26
C GLY A 93 -5.46 2.43 2.53
N PRO A 94 -6.37 1.44 2.43
CA PRO A 94 -7.74 1.65 2.84
C PRO A 94 -7.81 1.81 4.37
N ILE A 95 -8.69 2.69 4.84
CA ILE A 95 -9.05 2.86 6.24
C ILE A 95 -10.54 3.13 6.33
N ASP A 96 -11.14 2.76 7.45
CA ASP A 96 -12.53 3.09 7.77
C ASP A 96 -12.76 4.60 7.64
N ALA A 97 -13.79 4.99 6.88
CA ALA A 97 -14.10 6.40 6.61
C ALA A 97 -14.44 7.20 7.88
N ALA A 98 -15.03 6.57 8.91
CA ALA A 98 -15.31 7.23 10.18
C ALA A 98 -14.03 7.47 11.00
N ALA A 99 -13.04 6.58 10.89
CA ALA A 99 -11.70 6.81 11.45
C ALA A 99 -10.97 7.92 10.69
N LEU A 100 -11.11 7.98 9.36
CA LEU A 100 -10.53 9.02 8.52
C LEU A 100 -11.09 10.41 8.85
N GLY A 101 -12.39 10.52 9.10
CA GLY A 101 -13.02 11.76 9.54
C GLY A 101 -12.48 12.30 10.86
N LYS A 102 -11.99 11.43 11.75
CA LYS A 102 -11.31 11.83 13.01
C LYS A 102 -9.85 12.21 12.79
N TYR A 103 -9.20 11.63 11.79
CA TYR A 103 -7.79 11.80 11.50
C TYR A 103 -7.57 12.24 10.05
N SER A 104 -8.11 13.41 9.68
CA SER A 104 -8.06 13.94 8.31
C SER A 104 -6.65 14.09 7.75
N PHE A 105 -5.64 14.21 8.61
CA PHE A 105 -4.24 14.22 8.19
C PHE A 105 -3.82 12.92 7.49
N LEU A 106 -4.47 11.78 7.77
CA LEU A 106 -4.20 10.49 7.16
C LEU A 106 -4.50 10.50 5.64
N GLU A 107 -5.50 11.28 5.21
CA GLU A 107 -5.82 11.46 3.78
C GLU A 107 -4.61 12.02 3.02
N SER A 108 -3.98 13.04 3.61
CA SER A 108 -2.83 13.73 3.00
C SER A 108 -1.56 12.88 2.91
N ILE A 109 -1.53 11.71 3.54
CA ILE A 109 -0.41 10.76 3.48
C ILE A 109 -0.77 9.45 2.78
N GLY A 110 -1.91 9.42 2.07
CA GLY A 110 -2.29 8.32 1.18
C GLY A 110 -3.30 7.32 1.75
N PHE A 111 -3.92 7.57 2.90
CA PHE A 111 -5.03 6.73 3.32
C PHE A 111 -6.32 7.08 2.56
N LEU A 112 -7.06 6.05 2.19
CA LEU A 112 -8.30 6.16 1.41
C LEU A 112 -9.45 5.65 2.27
N GLY A 113 -10.48 6.48 2.46
CA GLY A 113 -11.68 6.11 3.19
C GLY A 113 -12.47 5.07 2.41
N ILE A 114 -12.73 3.93 3.03
CA ILE A 114 -13.66 2.92 2.53
C ILE A 114 -14.88 2.85 3.47
N GLU A 115 -16.06 2.60 2.88
CA GLU A 115 -17.35 2.42 3.57
C GLU A 115 -17.54 1.00 4.10
#